data_AF-A0A815RHS9-F1
#
_entry.id   AF-A0A815RHS9-F1
#
_cell.length_a   1.000
_cell.length_b   1.000
_cell.length_c   1.000
_cell.angle_alpha   90.00
_cell.angle_beta   90.00
_cell.angle_gamma   90.00
#
_symmetry.space_group_name_H-M   'P 1'
#
loop_
_entity.id
_entity.type
_entity.pdbx_description
1 polymer ?
#
loop_
_entity_poly.entity_id
_entity_poly.type
_entity_poly.pdbx_seq_one_letter_code
_entity_poly.pdbx_strand_id
1 'polypeptide(L)'
;MRILFRLFEWFNPRWTMAWMLDELHDDLALELDFLHEARNAERSREHLKHLDYVYIPKVHWNLTKKRILTYEYIEGITIDHVDELKKQNLSLKD
;
A
#
# COMPACT_ATOMS: atom_id res chain seq x y z
N MET A 1 -8.91 -22.84 -10.45
CA MET A 1 -9.81 -21.79 -9.94
C MET A 1 -10.42 -20.95 -11.08
N ARG A 2 -9.61 -20.29 -11.94
CA ARG A 2 -10.10 -19.52 -13.12
C ARG A 2 -11.08 -20.25 -14.06
N ILE A 3 -10.85 -21.53 -14.34
CA ILE A 3 -11.74 -22.32 -15.22
C ILE A 3 -13.11 -22.53 -14.56
N LEU A 4 -13.13 -22.72 -13.24
CA LEU A 4 -14.36 -22.93 -12.47
C LEU A 4 -15.24 -21.66 -12.48
N PHE A 5 -14.63 -20.49 -12.28
CA PHE A 5 -15.31 -19.20 -12.34
C PHE A 5 -15.84 -18.86 -13.73
N ARG A 6 -15.07 -19.12 -14.80
CA ARG A 6 -15.54 -18.91 -16.18
C ARG A 6 -16.71 -19.83 -16.56
N LEU A 7 -16.72 -21.06 -16.06
CA LEU A 7 -17.85 -21.98 -16.24
C LEU A 7 -19.09 -21.52 -15.44
N PHE A 8 -18.89 -20.96 -14.25
CA PHE A 8 -19.95 -20.40 -13.42
C PHE A 8 -20.56 -19.13 -14.04
N GLU A 9 -19.74 -18.25 -14.61
CA GLU A 9 -20.19 -17.06 -15.36
C GLU A 9 -21.03 -17.43 -16.59
N TRP A 10 -20.64 -18.49 -17.30
CA TRP A 10 -21.43 -19.02 -18.43
C TRP A 10 -22.83 -19.50 -17.98
N PHE A 11 -22.92 -20.12 -16.81
CA PHE A 11 -24.19 -20.61 -16.25
C PHE A 11 -25.04 -19.50 -15.63
N ASN A 12 -24.42 -18.44 -15.10
CA ASN A 12 -25.12 -17.32 -14.48
C ASN A 12 -24.51 -15.97 -14.93
N PRO A 13 -24.95 -15.42 -16.08
CA PRO A 13 -24.39 -14.20 -16.67
C PRO A 13 -24.54 -12.93 -15.82
N ARG A 14 -25.31 -12.98 -14.73
CA ARG A 14 -25.46 -11.87 -13.77
C ARG A 14 -24.27 -11.73 -12.81
N TRP A 15 -23.35 -12.70 -12.78
CA TRP A 15 -22.25 -12.79 -11.82
C TRP A 15 -20.89 -12.67 -12.52
N THR A 16 -20.64 -11.57 -13.21
CA THR A 16 -19.32 -11.23 -13.80
C THR A 16 -18.38 -10.71 -12.72
N MET A 17 -17.66 -11.61 -12.04
CA MET A 17 -16.64 -11.26 -11.03
C MET A 17 -15.28 -11.90 -11.33
N ALA A 18 -15.12 -12.68 -12.41
CA ALA A 18 -13.84 -13.28 -12.77
C ALA A 18 -12.78 -12.23 -13.12
N TRP A 19 -13.19 -11.08 -13.70
CA TRP A 19 -12.29 -9.96 -13.96
C TRP A 19 -11.67 -9.41 -12.64
N MET A 20 -12.46 -9.34 -11.57
CA MET A 20 -12.00 -8.88 -10.26
C MET A 20 -11.01 -9.87 -9.63
N LEU A 21 -11.21 -11.17 -9.85
CA LEU A 21 -10.26 -12.21 -9.40
C LEU A 21 -8.93 -12.15 -10.16
N ASP A 22 -8.99 -11.85 -11.46
CA ASP A 22 -7.78 -11.67 -12.27
C ASP A 22 -7.01 -10.41 -11.79
N GLU A 23 -7.70 -9.31 -11.50
CA GLU A 23 -7.10 -8.08 -10.95
C GLU A 23 -6.50 -8.31 -9.55
N LEU A 24 -7.26 -8.94 -8.63
CA LEU A 24 -6.77 -9.29 -7.29
C LEU A 24 -5.51 -10.16 -7.33
N HIS A 25 -5.43 -11.12 -8.24
CA HIS A 25 -4.27 -12.00 -8.34
C HIS A 25 -3.00 -11.22 -8.70
N ASP A 26 -3.11 -10.33 -9.68
CA ASP A 26 -1.97 -9.57 -10.19
C ASP A 26 -1.54 -8.49 -9.18
N ASP A 27 -2.50 -7.82 -8.53
CA ASP A 27 -2.24 -6.82 -7.50
C ASP A 27 -1.61 -7.45 -6.26
N LEU A 28 -2.14 -8.58 -5.77
CA LEU A 28 -1.55 -9.30 -4.63
C LEU A 28 -0.12 -9.75 -4.93
N ALA A 29 0.17 -10.15 -6.16
CA ALA A 29 1.53 -10.54 -6.54
C ALA A 29 2.51 -9.36 -6.46
N LEU A 30 2.05 -8.15 -6.79
CA LEU A 30 2.83 -6.92 -6.67
C LEU A 30 2.99 -6.49 -5.20
N GLU A 31 1.93 -6.56 -4.40
CA GLU A 31 1.96 -6.26 -2.96
C GLU A 31 2.89 -7.20 -2.19
N LEU A 32 3.03 -8.46 -2.63
CA LEU A 32 3.91 -9.44 -2.00
C LEU A 32 5.39 -9.30 -2.39
N ASP A 33 5.76 -8.37 -3.26
CA ASP A 33 7.15 -8.04 -3.57
C ASP A 33 7.59 -6.74 -2.89
N PHE A 34 7.95 -6.85 -1.62
CA PHE A 34 8.37 -5.70 -0.82
C PHE A 34 9.67 -5.04 -1.29
N LEU A 35 10.47 -5.67 -2.16
CA LEU A 35 11.60 -5.00 -2.78
C LEU A 35 11.15 -3.95 -3.79
N HIS A 36 10.00 -4.18 -4.44
CA HIS A 36 9.40 -3.20 -5.32
C HIS A 36 8.90 -2.00 -4.52
N GLU A 37 8.18 -2.26 -3.43
CA GLU A 37 7.70 -1.21 -2.52
C GLU A 37 8.86 -0.37 -1.95
N ALA A 38 9.91 -1.01 -1.44
CA ALA A 38 11.10 -0.32 -0.93
C ALA A 38 11.74 0.64 -1.94
N ARG A 39 11.84 0.22 -3.22
CA ARG A 39 12.37 1.08 -4.29
C ARG A 39 11.44 2.24 -4.59
N ASN A 40 10.14 2.01 -4.55
CA ASN A 40 9.15 3.07 -4.75
C ASN A 40 9.17 4.06 -3.60
N ALA A 41 9.35 3.63 -2.35
CA ALA A 41 9.50 4.52 -1.21
C ALA A 41 10.72 5.44 -1.35
N GLU A 42 11.89 4.92 -1.74
CA GLU A 42 13.07 5.76 -1.99
C GLU A 42 12.87 6.76 -3.14
N ARG A 43 12.16 6.37 -4.21
CA ARG A 43 11.78 7.29 -5.29
C ARG A 43 10.84 8.38 -4.79
N SER A 44 9.81 8.01 -4.04
CA SER A 44 8.88 8.97 -3.42
C SER A 44 9.63 9.94 -2.51
N ARG A 45 10.62 9.46 -1.74
CA ARG A 45 11.46 10.30 -0.88
C ARG A 45 12.19 11.37 -1.70
N GLU A 46 12.76 11.01 -2.84
CA GLU A 46 13.42 11.97 -3.73
C GLU A 46 12.45 12.93 -4.42
N HIS A 47 11.27 12.45 -4.81
CA HIS A 47 10.26 13.29 -5.46
C HIS A 47 9.65 14.30 -4.50
N LEU A 48 9.37 13.89 -3.25
CA LEU A 48 8.66 14.71 -2.27
C LEU A 48 9.58 15.49 -1.33
N LYS A 49 10.90 15.40 -1.48
CA LYS A 49 11.88 16.13 -0.64
C LYS A 49 11.71 17.65 -0.60
N HIS A 50 10.96 18.22 -1.55
CA HIS A 50 10.68 19.65 -1.64
C HIS A 50 9.48 20.09 -0.77
N LEU A 51 8.77 19.15 -0.17
CA LEU A 51 7.64 19.41 0.73
C LEU A 51 8.12 19.26 2.17
N ASP A 52 8.30 20.37 2.89
CA ASP A 52 8.85 20.39 4.25
C ASP A 52 7.96 19.67 5.30
N TYR A 53 6.69 19.44 4.96
CA TYR A 53 5.70 18.78 5.82
C TYR A 53 5.52 17.28 5.51
N VAL A 54 6.22 16.74 4.52
CA VAL A 54 6.17 15.30 4.17
C VAL A 54 7.52 14.67 4.48
N TYR A 55 7.49 13.61 5.29
CA TYR A 55 8.66 12.78 5.56
C TYR A 55 8.41 11.35 5.13
N ILE A 56 9.36 10.76 4.41
CA ILE A 56 9.32 9.35 4.02
C ILE A 56 10.49 8.63 4.73
N PRO A 57 10.20 7.66 5.62
CA PRO A 57 11.25 6.95 6.35
C PRO A 57 12.21 6.21 5.42
N LYS A 58 13.48 6.14 5.84
CA LYS A 58 14.53 5.44 5.08
C LYS A 58 14.33 3.93 5.07
N VAL A 59 14.67 3.27 3.97
CA VAL A 59 14.68 1.80 3.91
C VAL A 59 15.99 1.24 4.48
N HIS A 60 15.90 0.26 5.39
CA HIS A 60 17.04 -0.54 5.84
C HIS A 60 17.27 -1.75 4.91
N TRP A 61 18.03 -1.54 3.83
CA TRP A 61 18.28 -2.54 2.77
C TRP A 61 19.00 -3.81 3.24
N ASN A 62 19.81 -3.73 4.29
CA ASN A 62 20.47 -4.88 4.90
C ASN A 62 19.47 -5.85 5.56
N LEU A 63 18.33 -5.34 6.04
CA LEU A 63 17.27 -6.10 6.70
C LEU A 63 16.08 -6.41 5.77
N THR A 64 15.94 -5.64 4.69
CA THR A 64 14.85 -5.79 3.71
C THR A 64 15.12 -6.94 2.72
N LYS A 65 14.10 -7.77 2.49
CA LYS A 65 14.06 -8.90 1.54
C LYS A 65 12.69 -8.92 0.84
N LYS A 66 12.51 -9.84 -0.11
CA LYS A 66 11.25 -9.95 -0.88
C LYS A 66 9.98 -10.07 -0.04
N ARG A 67 10.06 -10.63 1.18
CA ARG A 67 8.93 -10.84 2.10
C ARG A 67 9.04 -10.10 3.44
N ILE A 68 10.07 -9.28 3.61
CA ILE A 68 10.30 -8.50 4.84
C ILE A 68 10.72 -7.10 4.42
N LEU A 69 9.94 -6.09 4.81
CA LEU A 69 10.25 -4.68 4.58
C LEU A 69 10.62 -4.03 5.90
N THR A 70 11.75 -3.32 5.95
CA THR A 70 12.21 -2.66 7.17
C THR A 70 12.50 -1.20 6.90
N TYR A 71 11.78 -0.33 7.59
CA TYR A 71 11.92 1.12 7.54
C TYR A 71 12.55 1.67 8.83
N GLU A 72 13.08 2.88 8.73
CA GLU A 72 13.35 3.75 9.88
C GLU A 72 12.09 3.88 10.74
N TYR A 73 12.27 3.76 12.06
CA TYR A 73 11.18 3.95 13.00
C TYR A 73 10.87 5.45 13.16
N ILE A 74 9.59 5.79 13.09
CA ILE A 74 9.08 7.15 13.32
C ILE A 74 8.05 7.09 14.45
N GLU A 75 8.20 8.00 15.41
CA GLU A 75 7.19 8.25 16.44
C GLU A 75 6.22 9.33 15.96
N GLY A 76 4.93 9.08 16.07
CA GLY A 76 3.89 10.02 15.64
C GLY A 76 2.49 9.54 15.98
N ILE A 77 1.51 10.42 15.78
CA ILE A 77 0.08 10.10 15.94
C ILE A 77 -0.43 9.61 14.59
N THR A 78 -1.05 8.43 14.56
CA THR A 78 -1.61 7.90 13.31
C THR A 78 -2.87 8.67 12.92
N ILE A 79 -3.14 8.77 11.61
CA ILE A 79 -4.20 9.64 11.06
C ILE A 79 -5.62 9.26 11.55
N ASP A 80 -5.81 8.02 11.97
CA ASP A 80 -7.05 7.49 12.54
C ASP A 80 -7.34 7.98 13.97
N HIS A 81 -6.33 8.48 14.72
CA HIS A 81 -6.51 9.04 16.07
C HIS A 81 -6.96 10.50 16.03
N VAL A 82 -8.12 10.74 15.44
CA VAL A 82 -8.68 12.07 15.16
C VAL A 82 -8.74 12.97 16.41
N ASP A 83 -9.12 12.43 17.57
CA ASP A 83 -9.25 13.20 18.80
C ASP A 83 -7.89 13.65 19.36
N GLU A 84 -6.83 12.88 19.14
CA GLU A 84 -5.47 13.24 19.54
C GLU A 84 -4.89 14.32 18.63
N LEU A 85 -5.14 14.20 17.32
CA LEU A 85 -4.76 15.23 16.34
C LEU A 85 -5.40 16.58 16.66
N LYS A 86 -6.71 16.60 17.01
CA LYS A 86 -7.41 17.83 17.42
C LYS A 86 -6.81 18.45 18.68
N LYS A 87 -6.40 17.64 19.67
CA LYS A 87 -5.75 18.13 20.90
C LYS A 87 -4.40 18.80 20.61
N GLN A 88 -3.70 18.35 19.57
CA GLN A 88 -2.47 18.98 19.10
C GLN A 88 -2.70 20.20 18.19
N ASN A 89 -3.95 20.68 18.06
CA ASN A 89 -4.35 21.77 17.17
C ASN A 89 -3.97 21.53 15.69
N LEU A 90 -3.89 20.27 15.26
CA LEU A 90 -3.71 19.93 13.86
C LEU A 90 -5.07 20.04 13.14
N SER A 91 -5.08 20.75 12.01
CA SER A 91 -6.26 20.84 11.16
C SER A 91 -6.53 19.49 10.50
N LEU A 92 -7.78 19.05 10.52
CA LEU A 92 -8.24 17.84 9.82
C LEU A 92 -8.73 18.14 8.40
N LYS A 93 -8.70 19.41 8.00
CA LYS A 93 -8.99 19.88 6.66
C LYS A 93 -7.75 20.57 6.10
N ASP A 94 -7.50 20.34 4.82
CA ASP A 94 -6.69 21.21 3.98
C ASP A 94 -7.38 22.58 3.80
#